data_AF-A0A2S5QNG3-F1
#
_entry.id   AF-A0A2S5QNG3-F1
#
_cell.length_a   1.000
_cell.length_b   1.000
_cell.length_c   1.000
_cell.angle_alpha   90.00
_cell.angle_beta   90.00
_cell.angle_gamma   90.00
#
_symmetry.space_group_name_H-M   'P 1'
#
loop_
_entity.id
_entity.type
_entity.pdbx_description
1 polymer ?
#
loop_
_entity_poly.entity_id
_entity_poly.type
_entity_poly.pdbx_seq_one_letter_code
_entity_poly.pdbx_strand_id
1 'polypeptide(L)'
;MNNVPSHNARPFFDVARDIRRGAFIDEMADAIQQVVASVEETGKAGKVIVEIAVAPASKGQGAVKVADKITLKLPALPAGETIMFVTPDNNLVANDPRQSTLELKTVSQRPQELKTANA
;
A
#
# COMPACT_ATOMS: atom_id res chain seq x y z
N MET A 1 28.05 -23.31 20.90
CA MET A 1 28.36 -23.20 19.45
C MET A 1 28.34 -21.74 19.08
N ASN A 2 29.49 -21.11 18.81
CA ASN A 2 29.59 -19.80 18.14
C ASN A 2 31.07 -19.61 17.78
N ASN A 3 31.50 -20.21 16.67
CA ASN A 3 32.75 -19.83 16.04
C ASN A 3 32.39 -18.98 14.82
N VAL A 4 32.24 -17.67 15.02
CA VAL A 4 32.15 -16.72 13.91
C VAL A 4 33.59 -16.30 13.61
N PRO A 5 34.21 -16.80 12.53
CA PRO A 5 35.56 -16.38 12.18
C PRO A 5 35.48 -14.94 11.65
N SER A 6 35.89 -13.97 12.47
CA SER A 6 35.99 -12.57 12.06
C SER A 6 37.44 -12.21 11.79
N HIS A 7 37.80 -12.16 10.50
CA HIS A 7 38.79 -11.18 10.00
C HIS A 7 38.83 -11.00 8.47
N ASN A 8 38.15 -11.83 7.66
CA ASN A 8 38.15 -11.71 6.20
C ASN A 8 36.74 -11.92 5.60
N ALA A 9 35.73 -11.27 6.16
CA ALA A 9 34.42 -11.25 5.52
C ALA A 9 34.51 -10.46 4.21
N ARG A 10 34.09 -11.05 3.09
CA ARG A 10 33.97 -10.30 1.83
C ARG A 10 32.96 -9.16 2.03
N PRO A 11 33.25 -7.94 1.51
CA PRO A 11 32.29 -6.84 1.53
C PRO A 11 30.96 -7.27 0.92
N PHE A 12 29.85 -6.85 1.55
CA PHE A 12 28.50 -7.21 1.11
C PHE A 12 28.27 -6.88 -0.37
N PHE A 13 28.72 -5.71 -0.84
CA PHE A 13 28.55 -5.29 -2.23
C PHE A 13 29.24 -6.20 -3.24
N ASP A 14 30.33 -6.87 -2.86
CA ASP A 14 31.00 -7.81 -3.75
C ASP A 14 30.16 -9.08 -3.91
N VAL A 15 29.59 -9.57 -2.82
CA VAL A 15 28.63 -10.70 -2.86
C VAL A 15 27.35 -10.30 -3.60
N ALA A 16 26.84 -9.08 -3.37
CA ALA A 16 25.65 -8.59 -4.04
C ALA A 16 25.82 -8.47 -5.57
N ARG A 17 27.03 -8.14 -6.05
CA ARG A 17 27.37 -8.15 -7.49
C ARG A 17 27.39 -9.56 -8.06
N ASP A 18 27.76 -10.55 -7.25
CA ASP A 18 27.78 -11.96 -7.68
C ASP A 18 26.34 -12.55 -7.73
N ILE A 19 25.44 -12.11 -6.83
CA ILE A 19 24.03 -12.53 -6.82
C ILE A 19 23.37 -12.18 -8.16
N ARG A 20 22.87 -13.20 -8.85
CA ARG A 20 22.22 -13.09 -10.17
C ARG A 20 23.04 -12.23 -11.16
N ARG A 21 24.38 -12.27 -11.07
CA ARG A 21 25.31 -11.49 -11.90
C ARG A 21 25.04 -9.98 -11.89
N GLY A 22 24.62 -9.44 -10.74
CA GLY A 22 24.42 -8.01 -10.53
C GLY A 22 22.98 -7.55 -10.68
N ALA A 23 22.09 -8.37 -11.24
CA ALA A 23 20.67 -8.01 -11.41
C ALA A 23 19.97 -7.65 -10.08
N PHE A 24 20.41 -8.26 -8.97
CA PHE A 24 19.93 -7.91 -7.62
C PHE A 24 20.20 -6.44 -7.25
N ILE A 25 21.34 -5.88 -7.66
CA ILE A 25 21.69 -4.48 -7.37
C ILE A 25 20.80 -3.54 -8.16
N ASP A 26 20.56 -3.84 -9.43
CA ASP A 26 19.72 -3.03 -10.30
C ASP A 26 18.28 -3.02 -9.78
N GLU A 27 17.72 -4.19 -9.46
CA GLU A 27 16.38 -4.28 -8.87
C GLU A 27 16.27 -3.59 -7.50
N MET A 28 17.34 -3.61 -6.70
CA MET A 28 17.38 -2.87 -5.43
C MET A 28 17.41 -1.35 -5.64
N ALA A 29 18.10 -0.87 -6.67
CA ALA A 29 18.10 0.55 -7.02
C ALA A 29 16.69 1.01 -7.42
N ASP A 30 16.03 0.26 -8.30
CA ASP A 30 14.66 0.53 -8.74
C ASP A 30 13.66 0.47 -7.56
N ALA A 31 13.80 -0.55 -6.70
CA ALA A 31 12.98 -0.71 -5.49
C ALA A 31 13.09 0.49 -4.54
N ILE A 32 14.32 0.99 -4.32
CA ILE A 32 14.54 2.18 -3.48
C ILE A 32 13.93 3.41 -4.15
N GLN A 33 14.15 3.61 -5.45
CA GLN A 33 13.58 4.74 -6.18
C GLN A 33 12.05 4.75 -6.08
N GLN A 34 11.41 3.60 -6.25
CA GLN A 34 9.96 3.46 -6.14
C GLN A 34 9.45 3.81 -4.74
N VAL A 35 10.12 3.32 -3.68
CA VAL A 35 9.73 3.66 -2.31
C VAL A 35 9.91 5.15 -2.03
N VAL A 36 11.01 5.75 -2.46
CA VAL A 36 11.25 7.20 -2.27
C VAL A 36 10.18 8.02 -2.97
N ALA A 37 9.85 7.70 -4.23
CA ALA A 37 8.79 8.39 -4.97
C ALA A 37 7.43 8.28 -4.25
N SER A 38 7.06 7.10 -3.75
CA SER A 38 5.81 6.93 -3.01
C SER A 38 5.81 7.64 -1.65
N VAL A 39 6.96 7.74 -0.97
CA VAL A 39 7.08 8.50 0.29
C VAL A 39 6.91 9.99 0.02
N GLU A 40 7.51 10.51 -1.06
CA GLU A 40 7.37 11.91 -1.46
C GLU A 40 5.92 12.25 -1.84
N GLU A 41 5.26 11.40 -2.61
CA GLU A 41 3.87 11.59 -3.03
C GLU A 41 2.88 11.52 -1.86
N THR A 42 3.09 10.60 -0.91
CA THR A 42 2.12 10.32 0.17
C THR A 42 2.43 11.06 1.48
N GLY A 43 3.68 11.51 1.68
CA GLY A 43 4.18 12.02 2.96
C GLY A 43 4.27 10.97 4.08
N LYS A 44 4.08 9.68 3.77
CA LYS A 44 4.05 8.58 4.75
C LYS A 44 5.27 7.68 4.59
N ALA A 45 5.68 7.02 5.67
CA ALA A 45 6.85 6.14 5.66
C ALA A 45 6.65 4.91 4.76
N GLY A 46 7.68 4.60 3.97
CA GLY A 46 7.78 3.37 3.16
C GLY A 46 8.94 2.49 3.62
N LYS A 47 8.98 1.24 3.17
CA LYS A 47 10.03 0.29 3.56
C LYS A 47 10.41 -0.65 2.42
N VAL A 48 11.72 -0.84 2.23
CA VAL A 48 12.30 -1.93 1.42
C VAL A 48 12.79 -3.02 2.38
N ILE A 49 12.47 -4.28 2.10
CA ILE A 49 12.96 -5.45 2.85
C ILE A 49 13.67 -6.38 1.87
N VAL A 50 14.89 -6.76 2.21
CA VAL A 50 15.67 -7.76 1.47
C VAL A 50 15.84 -9.00 2.35
N GLU A 51 15.50 -10.15 1.79
CA GLU A 51 15.74 -11.45 2.39
C GLU A 51 16.71 -12.24 1.50
N ILE A 52 17.82 -12.70 2.08
CA ILE A 52 18.80 -13.55 1.42
C ILE A 52 18.77 -14.92 2.10
N ALA A 53 18.22 -15.92 1.42
CA ALA A 53 18.15 -17.29 1.88
C ALA A 53 19.33 -18.08 1.31
N VAL A 54 20.07 -18.76 2.20
CA VAL A 54 21.20 -19.61 1.83
C VAL A 54 20.89 -21.05 2.22
N ALA A 55 20.92 -21.96 1.26
CA ALA A 55 20.64 -23.38 1.46
C ALA A 55 21.70 -24.26 0.78
N PRO A 56 22.00 -25.48 1.28
CA PRO A 56 22.91 -26.39 0.60
C PRO A 56 22.43 -26.72 -0.81
N ALA A 57 23.33 -26.65 -1.81
CA ALA A 57 22.99 -27.00 -3.19
C ALA A 57 22.89 -28.51 -3.41
N SER A 58 23.74 -29.27 -2.71
CA SER A 58 23.75 -30.73 -2.67
C SER A 58 24.28 -31.22 -1.32
N LYS A 59 24.02 -32.49 -0.97
CA LYS A 59 24.52 -33.07 0.28
C LYS A 59 26.03 -33.32 0.13
N GLY A 60 26.85 -32.48 0.76
CA GLY A 60 28.27 -32.77 1.02
C GLY A 60 29.31 -32.11 0.08
N GLN A 61 28.92 -31.29 -0.90
CA GLN A 61 29.89 -30.73 -1.87
C GLN A 61 30.28 -29.26 -1.63
N GLY A 62 29.96 -28.67 -0.48
CA GLY A 62 30.36 -27.29 -0.14
C GLY A 62 29.73 -26.19 -1.02
N ALA A 63 28.87 -26.56 -1.97
CA ALA A 63 28.10 -25.61 -2.77
C ALA A 63 26.81 -25.20 -2.05
N VAL A 64 26.49 -23.91 -2.13
CA VAL A 64 25.25 -23.33 -1.60
C VAL A 64 24.43 -22.67 -2.71
N LYS A 65 23.11 -22.77 -2.59
CA LYS A 65 22.15 -21.96 -3.34
C LYS A 65 21.88 -20.70 -2.54
N VAL A 66 21.98 -19.55 -3.20
CA VAL A 66 21.59 -18.26 -2.66
C VAL A 66 20.33 -17.83 -3.41
N ALA A 67 19.28 -17.54 -2.67
CA ALA A 67 18.04 -16.98 -3.19
C ALA A 67 17.79 -15.63 -2.53
N ASP A 68 17.49 -14.62 -3.34
CA ASP A 68 17.12 -13.29 -2.88
C ASP A 68 15.62 -13.02 -3.07
N LYS A 69 15.05 -12.23 -2.15
CA LYS A 69 13.68 -11.75 -2.23
C LYS A 69 13.62 -10.30 -1.79
N ILE A 70 13.12 -9.44 -2.67
CA ILE A 70 12.88 -8.02 -2.40
C ILE A 70 11.39 -7.84 -2.14
N THR A 71 11.03 -7.23 -1.01
CA THR A 71 9.65 -6.91 -0.65
C THR A 71 9.52 -5.41 -0.39
N LEU A 72 8.64 -4.77 -1.17
CA LEU A 72 8.30 -3.36 -1.00
C LEU A 72 7.05 -3.21 -0.15
N LYS A 73 7.13 -2.38 0.89
CA LYS A 73 5.97 -1.87 1.61
C LYS A 73 5.82 -0.41 1.25
N LEU A 74 5.09 -0.18 0.16
CA LEU A 74 4.77 1.17 -0.30
C LEU A 74 3.77 1.80 0.67
N PRO A 75 3.90 3.11 0.95
CA PRO A 75 2.88 3.81 1.71
C PRO A 75 1.56 3.76 0.94
N ALA A 76 0.48 3.42 1.64
CA ALA A 76 -0.85 3.44 1.04
C ALA A 76 -1.31 4.89 0.84
N LEU A 77 -1.75 5.20 -0.38
CA LEU A 77 -2.60 6.36 -0.62
C LEU A 77 -3.80 6.27 0.35
N PRO A 78 -4.25 7.39 0.94
CA PRO A 78 -5.47 7.36 1.74
C PRO A 78 -6.61 6.81 0.86
N ALA A 79 -7.02 5.57 1.13
CA ALA A 79 -8.19 5.00 0.51
C ALA A 79 -9.38 5.88 0.91
N GLY A 80 -10.23 6.25 -0.05
CA GLY A 80 -11.46 6.97 0.27
C GLY A 80 -12.25 6.20 1.31
N GLU A 81 -12.54 6.84 2.44
CA GLU A 81 -13.37 6.25 3.46
C GLU A 81 -14.81 6.17 2.93
N THR A 82 -15.36 4.95 2.86
CA THR A 82 -16.76 4.77 2.49
C THR A 82 -17.57 4.69 3.78
N ILE A 83 -18.39 5.72 4.01
CA ILE A 83 -19.33 5.72 5.13
C ILE A 83 -20.44 4.71 4.83
N MET A 84 -20.62 3.74 5.73
CA MET A 84 -21.71 2.76 5.67
C MET A 84 -22.49 2.80 6.98
N PHE A 85 -23.79 2.55 6.92
CA PHE A 85 -24.69 2.54 8.06
C PHE A 85 -24.99 1.10 8.49
N VAL A 86 -25.13 0.88 9.79
CA VAL A 86 -25.41 -0.43 10.38
C VAL A 86 -26.92 -0.63 10.49
N THR A 87 -27.43 -1.74 9.95
CA THR A 87 -28.83 -2.14 10.13
C THR A 87 -29.05 -2.85 11.47
N PRO A 88 -30.30 -2.92 11.97
CA PRO A 88 -30.62 -3.67 13.20
C PRO A 88 -30.22 -5.16 13.15
N ASP A 89 -30.16 -5.74 11.95
CA ASP A 89 -29.76 -7.14 11.72
C ASP A 89 -28.23 -7.32 11.58
N ASN A 90 -27.44 -6.30 11.93
CA ASN A 90 -25.97 -6.26 11.83
C ASN A 90 -25.44 -6.35 10.39
N ASN A 91 -26.18 -5.84 9.42
CA ASN A 91 -25.71 -5.70 8.04
C ASN A 91 -25.25 -4.27 7.74
N LEU A 92 -24.43 -4.10 6.70
CA LEU A 92 -23.95 -2.79 6.25
C LEU A 92 -24.72 -2.32 5.01
N VAL A 93 -25.21 -1.09 5.03
CA VAL A 93 -25.94 -0.46 3.93
C VAL A 93 -25.37 0.92 3.59
N ALA A 94 -25.46 1.34 2.32
CA ALA A 94 -24.92 2.62 1.85
C ALA A 94 -25.77 3.84 2.27
N ASN A 95 -27.07 3.64 2.48
CA ASN A 95 -28.01 4.69 2.90
C ASN A 95 -28.43 4.44 4.35
N ASP A 96 -28.59 5.50 5.16
CA ASP A 96 -29.03 5.37 6.55
C ASP A 96 -30.45 4.75 6.59
N PRO A 97 -30.63 3.54 7.15
CA PRO A 97 -31.94 2.90 7.24
C PRO A 97 -32.91 3.65 8.15
N ARG A 98 -32.43 4.59 8.97
CA ARG A 98 -33.25 5.45 9.84
C ARG A 98 -33.76 6.69 9.13
N GLN A 99 -33.28 6.98 7.92
CA GLN A 99 -33.68 8.14 7.14
C GLN A 99 -34.77 7.74 6.13
N SER A 100 -35.96 8.35 6.22
CA SER A 100 -37.00 8.18 5.22
C SER A 100 -36.64 8.92 3.94
N THR A 101 -36.82 8.26 2.79
CA THR A 101 -36.71 8.93 1.48
C THR A 101 -37.95 9.80 1.28
N LEU A 102 -37.77 11.12 1.18
CA LEU A 102 -38.85 12.06 0.93
C LEU A 102 -39.19 12.08 -0.56
N GLU A 103 -40.43 11.73 -0.90
CA GLU A 103 -40.96 11.95 -2.24
C GLU A 103 -41.32 13.43 -2.40
N LEU A 104 -40.46 14.18 -3.08
CA LEU A 104 -40.71 15.60 -3.35
C LEU A 104 -41.89 15.73 -4.33
N LYS A 105 -42.96 16.38 -3.87
CA LYS A 105 -44.11 16.75 -4.71
C LYS A 105 -44.01 18.22 -5.08
N THR A 106 -44.16 18.50 -6.37
CA THR A 106 -44.22 19.87 -6.88
C THR A 106 -45.48 20.55 -6.34
N VAL A 107 -45.31 21.62 -5.57
CA VAL A 107 -46.45 22.41 -5.10
C VAL A 107 -46.98 23.18 -6.30
N SER A 108 -48.22 22.92 -6.70
CA SER A 108 -48.92 23.73 -7.70
C SER A 108 -49.11 25.14 -7.13
N GLN A 109 -48.33 26.09 -7.62
CA GLN A 109 -48.50 27.50 -7.32
C GLN A 109 -49.90 27.92 -7.81
N ARG A 110 -50.82 28.14 -6.87
CA ARG A 110 -52.04 28.87 -7.17
C ARG A 110 -51.63 30.32 -7.45
N PRO A 111 -51.98 30.91 -8.61
CA PRO A 111 -51.72 32.32 -8.86
C PRO A 111 -52.40 33.15 -7.77
N GLN A 112 -51.60 33.75 -6.88
CA GLN A 112 -52.12 34.77 -5.98
C GLN A 112 -52.19 36.07 -6.78
N GLU A 113 -53.38 36.66 -6.86
CA GLU A 113 -53.55 38.01 -7.38
C GLU A 113 -52.70 38.97 -6.55
N LEU A 114 -51.63 39.45 -7.17
CA LEU A 114 -50.78 40.50 -6.63
C LEU A 114 -51.65 41.75 -6.49
N LYS A 115 -51.93 42.16 -5.24
CA LYS A 115 -52.53 43.47 -5.01
C LYS A 115 -51.50 44.53 -5.38
N THR A 116 -51.72 45.18 -6.52
CA THR A 116 -51.00 46.40 -6.90
C THR A 116 -51.40 47.51 -5.95
N ALA A 117 -50.48 47.96 -5.11
CA ALA A 117 -50.62 49.21 -4.39
C ALA A 117 -50.31 50.36 -5.36
N ASN A 118 -51.30 51.21 -5.61
CA ASN A 118 -51.11 52.48 -6.32
C ASN A 118 -50.63 53.54 -5.32
N ALA A 119 -49.48 54.15 -5.59
CA ALA A 119 -49.18 55.58 -5.40
C ALA A 119 -47.81 55.89 -6.02
#